data_AF-A0A1Y6D2S7-F1
#
_entry.id   AF-A0A1Y6D2S7-F1
#
_cell.length_a   1.000
_cell.length_b   1.000
_cell.length_c   1.000
_cell.angle_alpha   90.00
_cell.angle_beta   90.00
_cell.angle_gamma   90.00
#
_symmetry.space_group_name_H-M   'P 1'
#
loop_
_entity.id
_entity.type
_entity.pdbx_description
1 polymer ?
#
loop_
_entity_poly.entity_id
_entity_poly.type
_entity_poly.pdbx_seq_one_letter_code
_entity_poly.pdbx_strand_id
1 'polypeptide(L)'
;MYSVDLKNNYSLAVFMDDGNRLIGPHEIFPGWGTHRLNITGMGDLTFFDLGDYKIARFTNKDIPWTLQTWGGLIRYRGQEAYFRYEGNGVVNVELDRWGGVKLNFPQGGMMVRLEDLVVV
;
A
#
# COMPACT_ATOMS: atom_id res chain seq x y z
N MET A 1 4.44 5.87 -11.34
CA MET A 1 3.28 5.73 -10.43
C MET A 1 2.60 4.39 -10.70
N TYR A 2 2.14 3.72 -9.65
CA TYR A 2 1.46 2.42 -9.73
C TYR A 2 -0.06 2.61 -9.73
N SER A 3 -0.80 1.57 -10.11
CA SER A 3 -2.25 1.49 -9.93
C SER A 3 -2.62 0.71 -8.67
N VAL A 4 -3.78 1.04 -8.11
CA VAL A 4 -4.41 0.28 -7.02
C VAL A 4 -5.67 -0.38 -7.56
N ASP A 5 -5.77 -1.69 -7.45
CA ASP A 5 -6.99 -2.46 -7.68
C ASP A 5 -7.60 -2.82 -6.32
N LEU A 6 -8.70 -2.16 -5.95
CA LEU A 6 -9.30 -2.22 -4.62
C LEU A 6 -10.64 -2.95 -4.65
N LYS A 7 -10.71 -4.08 -3.96
CA LYS A 7 -11.95 -4.80 -3.66
C LYS A 7 -12.40 -4.49 -2.24
N ASN A 8 -13.55 -3.85 -2.11
CA ASN A 8 -14.12 -3.44 -0.83
C ASN A 8 -15.36 -4.27 -0.50
N ASN A 9 -15.19 -5.29 0.34
CA ASN A 9 -16.29 -6.06 0.91
C ASN A 9 -16.62 -5.61 2.35
N TYR A 10 -16.06 -4.50 2.81
CA TYR A 10 -16.20 -4.04 4.18
C TYR A 10 -17.64 -3.62 4.47
N SER A 11 -18.09 -3.92 5.69
CA SER A 11 -19.48 -3.68 6.10
C SER A 11 -19.79 -2.21 6.42
N LEU A 12 -18.76 -1.39 6.64
CA LEU A 12 -18.88 0.05 6.86
C LEU A 12 -18.25 0.84 5.72
N ALA A 13 -18.46 2.15 5.73
CA ALA A 13 -17.91 3.05 4.73
C ALA A 13 -16.37 3.07 4.76
N VAL A 14 -15.78 3.15 3.58
CA VAL A 14 -14.35 3.39 3.39
C VAL A 14 -14.22 4.66 2.56
N PHE A 15 -13.36 5.56 3.00
CA PHE A 15 -13.17 6.85 2.35
C PHE A 15 -11.74 7.01 1.86
N MET A 16 -11.56 7.87 0.87
CA MET A 16 -10.24 8.33 0.44
C MET A 16 -9.97 9.73 0.98
N ASP A 17 -8.76 9.93 1.51
CA ASP A 17 -8.22 11.24 1.92
C ASP A 17 -9.19 12.11 2.73
N ASP A 18 -9.61 11.65 3.90
CA ASP A 18 -10.46 12.38 4.89
C ASP A 18 -11.93 12.53 4.47
N GLY A 19 -12.44 11.68 3.58
CA GLY A 19 -13.88 11.70 3.25
C GLY A 19 -14.21 12.38 1.93
N ASN A 20 -13.20 12.77 1.14
CA ASN A 20 -13.43 13.41 -0.17
C ASN A 20 -14.11 12.46 -1.19
N ARG A 21 -14.07 11.15 -0.94
CA ARG A 21 -14.68 10.13 -1.81
C ARG A 21 -15.04 8.87 -1.03
N LEU A 22 -16.26 8.38 -1.22
CA LEU A 22 -16.69 7.05 -0.77
C LEU A 22 -16.19 5.99 -1.76
N ILE A 23 -15.66 4.88 -1.23
CA ILE A 23 -15.16 3.75 -2.01
C ILE A 23 -16.26 2.70 -2.22
N GLY A 24 -16.58 2.40 -3.47
CA GLY A 24 -17.51 1.35 -3.89
C GLY A 24 -16.91 -0.07 -3.78
N PRO A 25 -17.68 -1.11 -4.19
CA PRO A 25 -17.29 -2.51 -4.00
C PRO A 25 -16.03 -2.95 -4.76
N HIS A 26 -15.77 -2.34 -5.91
CA HIS A 26 -14.57 -2.60 -6.71
C HIS A 26 -14.21 -1.33 -7.47
N GLU A 27 -12.98 -0.85 -7.29
CA GLU A 27 -12.47 0.33 -7.98
C GLU A 27 -11.02 0.13 -8.40
N ILE A 28 -10.66 0.66 -9.57
CA ILE A 28 -9.29 0.69 -10.07
C ILE A 28 -8.85 2.14 -10.14
N PHE A 29 -7.75 2.45 -9.47
CA PHE A 29 -7.17 3.78 -9.43
C PHE A 29 -5.84 3.80 -10.18
N PRO A 30 -5.79 4.31 -11.42
CA PRO A 30 -4.54 4.48 -12.13
C PRO A 30 -3.73 5.64 -11.53
N GLY A 31 -2.41 5.52 -11.49
CA GLY A 31 -1.53 6.60 -11.09
C GLY A 31 -1.74 7.06 -9.64
N TRP A 32 -1.89 6.12 -8.71
CA TRP A 32 -2.25 6.38 -7.30
C TRP A 32 -1.30 7.37 -6.63
N GLY A 33 -0.01 7.05 -6.48
CA GLY A 33 0.89 7.93 -5.73
C GLY A 33 0.68 7.84 -4.22
N THR A 34 0.70 8.97 -3.50
CA THR A 34 0.54 9.00 -2.03
C THR A 34 -0.90 9.37 -1.66
N HIS A 35 -1.59 8.45 -0.99
CA HIS A 35 -2.98 8.61 -0.55
C HIS A 35 -3.24 7.80 0.71
N ARG A 36 -4.38 8.04 1.35
CA ARG A 36 -4.86 7.20 2.45
C ARG A 36 -6.29 6.74 2.23
N LEU A 37 -6.53 5.49 2.60
CA LEU A 37 -7.86 4.92 2.73
C LEU A 37 -8.24 4.92 4.20
N ASN A 38 -9.26 5.70 4.55
CA ASN A 38 -9.84 5.78 5.88
C ASN A 38 -10.89 4.67 6.02
N ILE A 39 -10.56 3.62 6.76
CA ILE A 39 -11.45 2.47 7.00
C ILE A 39 -12.20 2.74 8.31
N THR A 40 -13.50 3.01 8.21
CA THR A 40 -14.31 3.41 9.37
C THR A 40 -14.16 2.41 10.52
N GLY A 41 -13.77 2.89 11.71
CA GLY A 41 -13.58 2.04 12.90
C GLY A 41 -12.28 1.23 12.94
N MET A 42 -11.48 1.24 11.87
CA MET A 42 -10.24 0.47 11.77
C MET A 42 -8.98 1.34 11.60
N GLY A 43 -9.16 2.59 11.20
CA GLY A 43 -8.08 3.57 11.00
C GLY A 43 -7.62 3.64 9.54
N ASP A 44 -6.41 4.15 9.33
CA ASP A 44 -5.94 4.53 8.00
C ASP A 44 -4.98 3.50 7.41
N LEU A 45 -5.29 3.04 6.20
CA LEU A 45 -4.36 2.35 5.32
C LEU A 45 -3.67 3.41 4.45
N THR A 46 -2.43 3.75 4.80
CA THR A 46 -1.69 4.85 4.18
C THR A 46 -0.71 4.32 3.15
N PHE A 47 -0.73 4.90 1.95
CA PHE A 47 0.15 4.57 0.84
C PHE A 47 1.13 5.72 0.65
N PHE A 48 2.43 5.40 0.60
CA PHE A 48 3.51 6.33 0.29
C PHE A 48 4.13 5.93 -1.04
N ASP A 49 4.12 6.84 -2.01
CA ASP A 49 4.94 6.69 -3.22
C ASP A 49 6.37 7.07 -2.87
N LEU A 50 7.28 6.10 -2.98
CA LEU A 50 8.69 6.33 -2.71
C LEU A 50 9.44 6.82 -3.95
N GLY A 51 8.80 6.80 -5.12
CA GLY A 51 9.49 7.08 -6.38
C GLY A 51 10.70 6.15 -6.54
N ASP A 52 11.86 6.73 -6.82
CA ASP A 52 13.13 6.01 -7.01
C ASP A 52 13.87 5.68 -5.70
N TYR A 53 13.43 6.26 -4.58
CA TYR A 53 14.02 6.03 -3.27
C TYR A 53 13.86 4.58 -2.84
N LYS A 54 14.96 3.96 -2.39
CA LYS A 54 15.01 2.58 -1.91
C LYS A 54 15.33 2.56 -0.42
N ILE A 55 14.60 1.71 0.32
CA ILE A 55 14.93 1.43 1.71
C ILE A 55 16.10 0.44 1.72
N ALA A 56 17.31 0.93 2.04
CA ALA A 56 18.56 0.19 1.85
C ALA A 56 18.56 -1.20 2.49
N ARG A 57 18.10 -1.31 3.74
CA ARG A 57 18.03 -2.59 4.48
C ARG A 57 17.08 -3.63 3.88
N PHE A 58 16.18 -3.22 2.99
CA PHE A 58 15.24 -4.11 2.28
C PHE A 58 15.57 -4.26 0.79
N THR A 59 16.73 -3.73 0.36
CA THR A 59 17.22 -3.85 -1.00
C THR A 59 18.29 -4.94 -1.02
N ASN A 60 18.01 -6.05 -1.70
CA ASN A 60 18.87 -7.22 -1.73
C ASN A 60 19.04 -7.75 -3.16
N LYS A 61 20.29 -7.96 -3.59
CA LYS A 61 20.61 -8.49 -4.93
C LYS A 61 20.09 -9.91 -5.15
N ASP A 62 19.93 -10.68 -4.07
CA ASP A 62 19.40 -12.05 -4.12
C ASP A 62 17.87 -12.09 -4.21
N ILE A 63 17.20 -10.94 -4.07
CA ILE A 63 15.75 -10.80 -4.18
C ILE A 63 15.45 -9.79 -5.31
N PRO A 64 15.38 -10.24 -6.58
CA PRO A 64 15.45 -9.37 -7.76
C PRO A 64 14.42 -8.26 -7.79
N TRP A 65 13.20 -8.49 -7.31
CA TRP A 65 12.16 -7.46 -7.29
C TRP A 65 12.59 -6.24 -6.46
N THR A 66 13.38 -6.41 -5.41
CA THR A 66 13.83 -5.30 -4.56
C THR A 66 14.76 -4.31 -5.28
N LEU A 67 15.33 -4.71 -6.43
CA LEU A 67 16.23 -3.89 -7.24
C LEU A 67 15.50 -2.94 -8.18
N GLN A 68 14.20 -3.16 -8.42
CA GLN A 68 13.40 -2.36 -9.34
C GLN A 68 13.38 -0.87 -8.94
N THR A 69 13.25 -0.01 -9.94
CA THR A 69 13.48 1.44 -9.84
C THR A 69 12.39 2.15 -9.08
N TRP A 70 11.13 1.73 -9.19
CA TRP A 70 10.01 2.41 -8.54
C TRP A 70 9.46 1.60 -7.37
N GLY A 71 8.84 2.27 -6.40
CA GLY A 71 8.27 1.55 -5.26
C GLY A 71 7.35 2.36 -4.39
N GLY A 72 6.77 1.67 -3.42
CA GLY A 72 5.94 2.28 -2.41
C GLY A 72 6.04 1.56 -1.06
N LEU A 73 5.50 2.22 -0.05
CA LEU A 73 5.33 1.70 1.28
C LEU A 73 3.87 1.83 1.67
N ILE A 74 3.28 0.77 2.21
CA ILE A 74 1.90 0.77 2.71
C ILE A 74 1.94 0.57 4.22
N ARG A 75 1.26 1.42 4.98
CA ARG A 75 1.18 1.41 6.44
C ARG A 75 -0.24 1.15 6.92
N TYR A 76 -0.38 0.24 7.88
CA TYR A 76 -1.65 -0.01 8.53
C TYR A 76 -1.43 -0.55 9.94
N ARG A 77 -1.88 0.19 10.96
CA ARG A 77 -1.88 -0.22 12.37
C ARG A 77 -0.54 -0.78 12.86
N GLY A 78 0.56 -0.07 12.56
CA GLY A 78 1.93 -0.47 12.96
C GLY A 78 2.53 -1.61 12.14
N GLN A 79 1.82 -2.09 11.11
CA GLN A 79 2.36 -3.00 10.11
C GLN A 79 2.65 -2.25 8.81
N GLU A 80 3.64 -2.75 8.10
CA GLU A 80 4.13 -2.14 6.88
C GLU A 80 4.37 -3.17 5.79
N ALA A 81 4.10 -2.78 4.55
CA ALA A 81 4.45 -3.55 3.37
C ALA A 81 5.26 -2.68 2.41
N TYR A 82 6.41 -3.19 1.98
CA TYR A 82 7.28 -2.56 1.00
C TYR A 82 7.20 -3.34 -0.30
N PHE A 83 7.07 -2.62 -1.41
CA PHE A 83 7.00 -3.23 -2.74
C PHE A 83 7.76 -2.39 -3.75
N ARG A 84 8.17 -3.05 -4.83
CA ARG A 84 8.83 -2.41 -5.96
C ARG A 84 8.20 -2.86 -7.26
N TYR A 85 8.40 -2.05 -8.29
CA TYR A 85 7.88 -2.31 -9.62
C TYR A 85 8.74 -1.65 -10.71
N GLU A 86 8.61 -2.18 -11.92
CA GLU A 86 8.99 -1.52 -13.17
C GLU A 86 7.77 -1.36 -14.08
N GLY A 87 7.76 -0.33 -14.91
CA GLY A 87 6.63 -0.04 -15.79
C GLY A 87 5.34 0.22 -15.01
N ASN A 88 4.27 -0.51 -15.36
CA ASN A 88 2.95 -0.36 -14.75
C ASN A 88 2.84 -1.18 -13.46
N GLY A 89 3.28 -0.59 -12.35
CA GLY A 89 3.10 -1.14 -11.00
C GLY A 89 1.63 -1.40 -10.67
N VAL A 90 1.33 -2.51 -10.00
CA VAL A 90 -0.02 -2.83 -9.52
C VAL A 90 0.04 -3.25 -8.05
N VAL A 91 -0.83 -2.66 -7.24
CA VAL A 91 -1.11 -3.09 -5.88
C VAL A 91 -2.57 -3.55 -5.81
N ASN A 92 -2.78 -4.82 -5.47
CA ASN A 92 -4.13 -5.31 -5.21
C ASN A 92 -4.43 -5.21 -3.72
N VAL A 93 -5.57 -4.62 -3.38
CA VAL A 93 -6.03 -4.42 -2.02
C VAL A 93 -7.40 -5.08 -1.89
N GLU A 94 -7.54 -5.97 -0.92
CA GLU A 94 -8.84 -6.55 -0.57
C GLU A 94 -9.17 -6.21 0.88
N LEU A 95 -10.29 -5.53 1.08
CA LEU A 95 -10.91 -5.34 2.38
C LEU A 95 -11.98 -6.41 2.56
N ASP A 96 -11.82 -7.24 3.58
CA ASP A 96 -12.85 -8.21 3.94
C ASP A 96 -14.00 -7.56 4.73
N ARG A 97 -15.05 -8.34 4.99
CA ARG A 97 -16.25 -7.87 5.70
C ARG A 97 -16.00 -7.31 7.09
N TRP A 98 -14.90 -7.70 7.72
CA TRP A 98 -14.53 -7.40 9.10
C TRP A 98 -13.40 -6.35 9.20
N GLY A 99 -12.90 -5.84 8.08
CA GLY A 99 -11.86 -4.82 8.03
C GLY A 99 -10.45 -5.40 8.01
N GLY A 100 -10.31 -6.71 7.75
CA GLY A 100 -9.05 -7.32 7.38
C GLY A 100 -8.58 -6.79 6.02
N VAL A 101 -7.29 -6.49 5.93
CA VAL A 101 -6.64 -5.96 4.72
C VAL A 101 -5.72 -7.03 4.17
N LYS A 102 -5.90 -7.40 2.90
CA LYS A 102 -4.93 -8.23 2.17
C LYS A 102 -4.29 -7.39 1.08
N LEU A 103 -2.97 -7.48 0.99
CA LEU A 103 -2.17 -6.84 -0.04
C LEU A 103 -1.54 -7.91 -0.92
N ASN A 104 -1.62 -7.73 -2.24
CA ASN A 104 -0.90 -8.56 -3.19
C ASN A 104 -0.16 -7.68 -4.20
N PHE A 105 1.15 -7.93 -4.31
CA PHE A 105 2.08 -7.21 -5.20
C PHE A 105 2.55 -8.17 -6.30
N PRO A 106 1.93 -8.18 -7.50
CA PRO A 106 2.27 -9.14 -8.54
C PRO A 106 3.74 -9.11 -8.96
N GLN A 107 4.39 -7.95 -8.85
CA GLN A 107 5.81 -7.76 -9.19
C GLN A 107 6.77 -7.99 -8.02
N GLY A 108 6.24 -8.25 -6.82
CA GLY A 108 7.01 -8.51 -5.60
C GLY A 108 6.80 -7.46 -4.52
N GLY A 109 6.71 -7.94 -3.28
CA GLY A 109 6.63 -7.12 -2.09
C GLY A 109 6.79 -7.98 -0.84
N MET A 110 7.03 -7.34 0.30
CA MET A 110 7.20 -8.02 1.57
C MET A 110 6.64 -7.18 2.71
N MET A 111 6.24 -7.85 3.79
CA MET A 111 6.03 -7.18 5.07
C MET A 111 7.39 -6.68 5.60
N VAL A 112 7.42 -5.46 6.13
CA VAL A 112 8.60 -4.83 6.71
C VAL A 112 8.29 -4.25 8.07
N ARG A 113 9.34 -3.82 8.79
CA ARG A 113 9.21 -3.15 10.09
C ARG A 113 10.22 -2.01 10.24
N LEU A 114 9.79 -0.80 9.96
CA LEU A 114 10.47 0.47 10.24
C LEU A 114 10.30 0.79 11.71
N GLU A 115 11.36 1.36 12.27
CA GLU A 115 11.33 1.86 13.63
C GLU A 115 10.55 3.18 13.57
N ASP A 116 9.39 3.22 14.23
CA ASP A 116 8.51 4.39 14.23
C ASP A 116 9.14 5.60 14.94
N LEU A 117 10.07 5.33 15.87
CA LEU A 117 10.80 6.33 16.63
C LEU A 117 12.19 5.80 16.94
N VAL A 118 13.20 6.59 16.57
CA VAL A 118 14.60 6.33 16.91
C VAL A 118 15.15 7.58 17.57
N VAL A 119 15.78 7.41 18.73
CA VAL A 119 16.59 8.48 19.36
C VAL A 119 18.03 8.26 18.90
N VAL A 120 18.60 9.27 18.25
CA VAL A 120 19.99 9.28 17.76
C VAL A 120 20.88 10.11 18.66
#